data_AF-A0A955JVP9-F1
#
_entry.id   AF-A0A955JVP9-F1
#
_cell.length_a   1.000
_cell.length_b   1.000
_cell.length_c   1.000
_cell.angle_alpha   90.00
_cell.angle_beta   90.00
_cell.angle_gamma   90.00
#
_symmetry.space_group_name_H-M   'P 1'
#
loop_
_entity.id
_entity.type
_entity.pdbx_description
1 polymer ?
#
loop_
_entity_poly.entity_id
_entity_poly.type
_entity_poly.pdbx_seq_one_letter_code
_entity_poly.pdbx_strand_id
1 'polypeptide(L)' 'MKKTDIAMIILIASLSAMFAYFIAQAVIGEPKQEATQVKTVETMTSEIEEPSSDIFNKNAINPTVERETGQSANNLPF' A
#
# COMPACT_ATOMS: atom_id res chain seq x y z
N MET A 1 33.06 -40.06 31.43
CA MET A 1 33.33 -38.67 31.85
C MET A 1 32.89 -38.52 33.29
N LYS A 2 33.71 -37.93 34.15
CA LYS A 2 33.30 -37.68 35.55
C LYS A 2 32.14 -36.68 35.52
N LYS A 3 31.25 -36.71 36.52
CA LYS A 3 30.12 -35.76 36.60
C LYS A 3 30.59 -34.29 36.55
N THR A 4 31.77 -34.05 37.09
CA THR A 4 32.50 -32.77 37.01
C THR A 4 32.88 -32.37 35.60
N ASP A 5 33.34 -33.30 34.75
CA ASP A 5 33.70 -33.00 33.35
C ASP A 5 32.47 -32.56 32.55
N ILE A 6 31.34 -33.24 32.76
CA ILE A 6 30.05 -32.89 32.14
C ILE A 6 29.56 -31.52 32.63
N ALA A 7 29.68 -31.23 33.93
CA ALA A 7 29.32 -29.92 34.48
C ALA A 7 30.19 -28.79 33.89
N MET A 8 31.48 -29.05 33.69
CA MET A 8 32.43 -28.11 33.07
C MET A 8 32.06 -27.81 31.62
N ILE A 9 31.74 -28.84 30.83
CA ILE A 9 31.32 -28.68 29.43
C ILE A 9 30.04 -27.86 29.34
N ILE A 10 29.04 -28.15 30.19
CA ILE A 10 27.77 -27.41 30.21
C ILE A 10 28.01 -25.94 30.55
N LEU A 11 28.90 -25.65 31.51
CA LEU A 11 29.23 -24.29 31.92
C LEU A 11 29.91 -23.50 30.80
N ILE A 12 30.87 -24.10 30.10
CA ILE A 12 31.55 -23.44 28.98
C ILE A 12 30.58 -23.22 27.81
N ALA A 13 29.74 -24.22 27.51
CA ALA A 13 28.75 -24.11 26.45
C ALA A 13 27.72 -23.01 26.73
N SER A 14 27.25 -22.88 27.97
CA SER A 14 26.27 -21.86 28.35
C SER A 14 26.87 -20.45 28.29
N LEU A 15 28.09 -20.25 28.80
CA LEU A 15 28.79 -18.97 28.65
C LEU A 15 29.00 -18.61 27.17
N SER A 16 29.39 -19.58 26.35
CA SER A 16 29.63 -19.35 24.91
C SER A 16 28.34 -18.93 24.19
N ALA A 17 27.22 -19.60 24.47
CA ALA A 17 25.92 -19.24 23.91
C ALA A 17 25.46 -17.85 24.37
N MET A 18 25.70 -17.51 25.64
CA MET A 18 25.39 -16.18 26.19
C MET A 18 26.16 -15.08 25.46
N PHE A 19 27.49 -15.23 25.31
CA PHE A 19 28.29 -14.27 24.56
C PHE A 19 27.89 -14.17 23.08
N ALA A 20 27.63 -15.31 22.43
CA ALA A 20 27.19 -15.34 21.04
C ALA A 20 25.87 -14.58 20.83
N TYR A 21 24.92 -14.70 21.76
CA TYR A 21 23.66 -13.96 21.71
C TYR A 21 23.88 -12.45 21.73
N PHE A 22 24.69 -11.93 22.66
CA PHE A 22 24.96 -10.49 22.74
C PHE A 22 25.71 -9.96 21.52
N ILE A 23 26.68 -10.72 21.00
CA ILE A 23 27.40 -10.35 19.77
C ILE A 23 26.43 -10.34 18.58
N ALA A 24 25.60 -11.37 18.43
CA ALA A 24 24.62 -11.45 17.36
C ALA A 24 23.64 -10.27 17.43
N GLN A 25 23.14 -9.93 18.62
CA GLN A 25 22.25 -8.79 18.82
C GLN A 25 22.92 -7.46 18.47
N ALA A 26 24.21 -7.29 18.82
CA ALA A 26 24.96 -6.07 18.52
C ALA A 26 25.31 -5.92 17.04
N VAL A 27 25.59 -7.02 16.34
CA VAL A 27 26.01 -7.02 14.92
C VAL A 27 24.83 -7.06 13.96
N ILE A 28 23.84 -7.91 14.23
CA ILE A 28 22.66 -8.10 13.37
C ILE A 28 21.58 -7.06 13.70
N GLY A 29 21.56 -6.55 14.93
CA GLY A 29 20.56 -5.60 15.39
C GLY A 29 19.18 -6.24 15.63
N GLU A 30 18.22 -5.42 16.04
CA GLU A 30 16.82 -5.85 16.08
C GLU A 30 16.27 -5.91 14.64
N PRO A 31 15.45 -6.93 14.31
CA PRO A 31 14.75 -6.95 13.04
C PRO A 31 13.85 -5.72 13.02
N LYS A 32 14.30 -4.69 12.30
CA LYS A 32 13.53 -3.48 12.10
C LYS A 32 12.30 -3.94 11.32
N GLN A 33 11.15 -3.94 11.99
CA GLN A 33 9.87 -3.93 11.29
C GLN A 33 9.79 -2.58 10.59
N GLU A 34 10.57 -2.44 9.52
CA GLU A 34 10.33 -1.48 8.48
C GLU A 34 8.95 -1.86 7.97
N ALA A 35 7.92 -1.25 8.56
CA ALA A 35 6.62 -1.14 7.93
C ALA A 35 6.89 -0.35 6.66
N THR A 36 7.35 -1.06 5.62
CA THR A 36 7.55 -0.52 4.29
C THR A 36 6.28 0.25 4.00
N GLN A 37 6.42 1.55 3.73
CA GLN A 37 5.31 2.41 3.34
C GLN A 37 4.81 1.91 1.99
N VAL A 38 4.03 0.84 2.03
CA VAL A 38 3.24 0.38 0.90
C VAL A 38 2.18 1.44 0.69
N LYS A 39 1.91 1.79 -0.56
CA LYS A 39 0.79 2.67 -0.88
C LYS A 39 -0.49 2.01 -0.36
N THR A 40 -0.96 2.45 0.79
CA THR A 40 -2.32 2.17 1.24
C THR A 40 -3.23 2.96 0.30
N VAL A 41 -4.05 2.24 -0.47
CA VAL A 41 -5.08 2.86 -1.30
C VAL A 41 -6.02 3.66 -0.39
N GLU A 42 -6.32 4.90 -0.77
CA GLU A 42 -7.31 5.71 -0.08
C GLU A 42 -8.65 4.96 -0.07
N THR A 43 -9.31 4.97 1.09
CA THR A 43 -10.61 4.33 1.26
C THR A 43 -11.62 5.02 0.35
N MET A 44 -12.16 4.28 -0.63
CA MET A 44 -13.25 4.74 -1.49
C MET A 44 -14.46 5.02 -0.60
N THR A 45 -14.86 6.28 -0.48
CA THR A 45 -16.09 6.63 0.22
C THR A 45 -17.28 6.23 -0.64
N SER A 46 -18.34 5.68 -0.05
CA SER A 46 -19.61 5.42 -0.77
C SER A 46 -20.51 6.66 -0.79
N GLU A 47 -19.94 7.84 -0.52
CA GLU A 47 -20.68 9.07 -0.44
C GLU A 47 -20.94 9.59 -1.86
N ILE A 48 -22.21 9.61 -2.23
CA ILE A 48 -22.69 10.10 -3.51
C ILE A 48 -23.26 11.48 -3.23
N GLU A 49 -22.57 12.54 -3.67
CA GLU A 49 -23.10 13.89 -3.56
C GLU A 49 -24.28 14.09 -4.53
N GLU A 50 -25.37 14.65 -4.02
CA GLU A 50 -26.51 14.99 -4.86
C GLU A 50 -26.16 16.14 -5.82
N PRO A 51 -26.62 16.08 -7.08
CA PRO A 51 -26.33 17.12 -8.05
C PRO A 51 -26.94 18.47 -7.62
N SER A 52 -26.21 19.56 -7.87
CA SER A 52 -26.68 20.91 -7.53
C SER A 52 -28.04 21.20 -8.18
N SER A 53 -29.00 21.59 -7.34
CA SER A 53 -30.36 21.95 -7.76
C SER A 53 -30.39 23.22 -8.60
N ASP A 54 -29.36 24.06 -8.55
CA ASP A 54 -29.24 25.26 -9.41
C ASP A 54 -29.09 24.88 -10.89
N ILE A 55 -28.48 23.72 -11.16
CA ILE A 55 -28.23 23.20 -12.52
C ILE A 55 -29.26 22.12 -12.87
N PHE A 56 -29.55 21.20 -11.96
CA PHE A 56 -30.43 20.05 -12.18
C PHE A 56 -31.84 20.31 -11.65
N ASN A 57 -32.54 21.29 -12.24
CA ASN A 57 -33.93 21.59 -11.92
C ASN A 57 -34.86 21.50 -13.13
N LYS A 58 -36.16 21.45 -12.86
CA LYS A 58 -37.22 21.35 -13.88
C LYS A 58 -37.31 22.56 -14.80
N ASN A 59 -36.75 23.69 -14.38
CA ASN A 59 -36.76 24.94 -15.14
C ASN A 59 -35.44 25.13 -15.91
N ALA A 60 -34.50 24.18 -15.84
CA ALA A 60 -33.23 24.25 -16.53
C ALA A 60 -33.45 24.17 -18.05
N ILE A 61 -32.82 25.10 -18.79
CA ILE A 61 -32.86 25.11 -20.24
C ILE A 61 -31.96 24.01 -20.77
N ASN A 62 -32.50 23.11 -21.59
CA ASN A 62 -31.71 22.07 -22.23
C ASN A 62 -30.83 22.69 -23.34
N PRO A 63 -29.49 22.69 -23.19
CA PRO A 63 -28.59 23.29 -24.18
C PRO A 63 -28.33 22.39 -25.40
N THR A 64 -28.91 21.19 -25.47
CA THR A 64 -28.68 20.29 -26.60
C THR A 64 -29.28 20.87 -27.89
N VAL A 65 -28.45 21.02 -28.91
CA VAL A 65 -28.87 21.30 -30.28
C VAL A 65 -28.92 19.98 -31.04
N GLU A 66 -30.04 19.69 -31.69
CA GLU A 66 -30.14 18.56 -32.61
C GLU A 66 -29.22 18.84 -33.81
N ARG A 67 -28.20 17.99 -34.01
CA ARG A 67 -27.36 18.03 -35.20
C ARG A 67 -27.63 16.81 -36.05
N GLU A 68 -28.05 17.04 -37.28
CA GLU A 68 -28.04 15.99 -38.30
C GLU A 68 -26.61 15.67 -38.69
N THR A 69 -26.10 14.51 -38.25
CA THR A 69 -24.85 13.96 -38.77
C THR A 69 -25.16 13.24 -40.08
N GLY A 70 -24.96 13.92 -41.21
CA GLY A 70 -24.95 13.27 -42.52
C GLY A 70 -25.75 13.97 -43.62
N GLN A 71 -25.28 15.12 -44.10
CA GLN A 71 -25.29 15.35 -45.54
C GLN A 71 -23.89 15.03 -46.06
N SER A 72 -23.76 13.88 -46.72
CA SER A 72 -22.52 13.46 -47.36
C SER A 72 -22.15 14.46 -48.46
N ALA A 73 -21.38 15.50 -48.12
CA ALA A 73 -20.66 16.32 -49.08
C ALA A 73 -19.47 15.50 -49.60
N ASN A 74 -19.77 14.51 -50.44
CA ASN A 74 -18.80 13.82 -51.29
C ASN A 74 -18.23 14.80 -52.31
N ASN A 75 -17.35 15.71 -51.88
CA ASN A 75 -16.35 16.42 -52.69
C ASN A 75 -15.65 17.50 -51.84
N LEU A 76 -14.56 17.16 -51.16
CA LEU A 76 -13.54 18.14 -50.74
C LEU A 76 -12.15 17.59 -51.14
N PRO A 77 -11.35 18.33 -51.92
CA PRO A 77 -10.10 17.84 -52.49
C PRO A 77 -8.87 18.21 -51.63
N PHE A 78 -8.91 17.95 -50.32
CA PHE A 78 -7.72 17.90 -49.46
C PHE A 78 -7.94 16.86 -48.37
#